data_AF-A0AAW1GW31-F1
#
_entry.id   AF-A0AAW1GW31-F1
#
_cell.length_a   1.000
_cell.length_b   1.000
_cell.length_c   1.000
_cell.angle_alpha   90.00
_cell.angle_beta   90.00
_cell.angle_gamma   90.00
#
_symmetry.space_group_name_H-M   'P 1'
#
loop_
_entity.id
_entity.type
_entity.pdbx_description
1 polymer ?
#
loop_
_entity_poly.entity_id
_entity_poly.type
_entity_poly.pdbx_seq_one_letter_code
_entity_poly.pdbx_strand_id
1 'polypeptide(L)'
;MNFILRLILTLIFLTNAPNLVHSYHNYQEALTKCILFFEGQRSGYLPLDQRVDWRANSGLGDGSDRGVDLTGGYYDAGDNVKFNFPMAFTTTMLAWSVVEFGELMPPIEVRNSLVAIKWATDYLLKTVARPNGIYVQVGDPISDHNCWERPEDMDTKRTSYVVDAPNPASDVAGETAAALAASSMVFRKADPGYADTLLRNAITTFQYADNYRGAYSDNSDVRQGACPFYCDFDGYQDELLWGAAWLRRATQNDTYLNYIQSNAHTLGADDNINEFGWDNKHAGLNVLVSKVRILFIIFNLHLF
;
A
#
# COMPACT_ATOMS: atom_id res chain seq x y z
N MET A 1 7.14 67.14 13.77
CA MET A 1 6.01 66.32 13.28
C MET A 1 5.03 66.13 14.44
N ASN A 2 3.81 66.67 14.31
CA ASN A 2 2.82 66.78 15.39
C ASN A 2 2.41 65.39 15.92
N PHE A 3 2.24 65.23 17.24
CA PHE A 3 1.93 63.92 17.87
C PHE A 3 0.66 63.30 17.26
N ILE A 4 -0.32 64.13 16.95
CA ILE A 4 -1.57 63.77 16.28
C ILE A 4 -1.30 63.19 14.87
N LEU A 5 -0.36 63.76 14.12
CA LEU A 5 -0.01 63.28 12.78
C LEU A 5 0.69 61.91 12.84
N ARG A 6 1.52 61.67 13.86
CA ARG A 6 2.12 60.35 14.11
C ARG A 6 1.05 59.33 14.46
N LEU A 7 0.11 59.65 15.35
CA LEU A 7 -0.97 58.76 15.76
C LEU A 7 -1.88 58.38 14.57
N ILE A 8 -2.23 59.36 13.73
CA ILE A 8 -3.03 59.14 12.52
C ILE A 8 -2.29 58.25 11.52
N LEU A 9 -1.00 58.52 11.27
CA LEU A 9 -0.19 57.68 10.38
C LEU A 9 -0.05 56.25 10.92
N THR A 10 0.14 56.06 12.23
CA THR A 10 0.22 54.72 12.83
C THR A 10 -1.11 53.98 12.76
N LEU A 11 -2.25 54.65 12.97
CA LEU A 11 -3.58 54.05 12.77
C LEU A 11 -3.80 53.65 11.31
N ILE A 12 -3.44 54.50 10.35
CA ILE A 12 -3.55 54.21 8.91
C ILE A 12 -2.68 53.00 8.53
N PHE A 13 -1.47 52.88 9.09
CA PHE A 13 -0.61 51.71 8.87
C PHE A 13 -1.16 50.43 9.51
N LEU A 14 -1.85 50.51 10.65
CA LEU A 14 -2.49 49.36 11.31
C LEU A 14 -3.78 48.93 10.61
N THR A 15 -4.56 49.84 10.02
CA THR A 15 -5.79 49.51 9.27
C THR A 15 -5.53 49.09 7.82
N ASN A 16 -4.35 49.42 7.27
CA ASN A 16 -3.91 49.00 5.94
C ASN A 16 -2.80 47.94 5.98
N ALA A 17 -2.55 47.34 7.14
CA ALA A 17 -1.78 46.11 7.18
C ALA A 17 -2.58 45.09 6.35
N PRO A 18 -2.05 44.55 5.24
CA PRO A 18 -2.74 43.50 4.53
C PRO A 18 -2.97 42.40 5.56
N ASN A 19 -4.23 41.98 5.73
CA ASN A 19 -4.49 40.70 6.38
C ASN A 19 -3.64 39.70 5.62
N LEU A 20 -2.55 39.22 6.23
CA LEU A 20 -1.82 38.06 5.78
C LEU A 20 -2.79 36.90 5.96
N VAL A 21 -3.73 36.77 5.02
CA VAL A 21 -4.51 35.57 4.82
C VAL A 21 -3.46 34.55 4.40
N HIS A 22 -2.91 33.84 5.37
CA HIS A 22 -2.23 32.60 5.09
C HIS A 22 -3.28 31.73 4.39
N SER A 23 -3.11 31.56 3.09
CA SER A 23 -3.87 30.59 2.31
C SER A 23 -3.43 29.21 2.78
N TYR A 24 -3.96 28.77 3.92
CA TYR A 24 -3.77 27.40 4.37
C TYR A 24 -4.47 26.49 3.37
N HIS A 25 -3.75 25.48 2.88
CA HIS A 25 -4.35 24.44 2.07
C HIS A 25 -5.44 23.72 2.89
N ASN A 26 -6.59 23.46 2.26
CA ASN A 26 -7.65 22.69 2.89
C ASN A 26 -7.28 21.19 2.86
N TYR A 27 -6.52 20.74 3.86
CA TYR A 27 -6.07 19.35 3.95
C TYR A 27 -7.21 18.35 4.13
N GLN A 28 -8.35 18.77 4.67
CA GLN A 28 -9.55 17.93 4.74
C GLN A 28 -10.10 17.65 3.33
N GLU A 29 -10.24 18.69 2.51
CA GLU A 29 -10.67 18.53 1.11
C GLU A 29 -9.65 17.73 0.28
N ALA A 30 -8.36 17.95 0.50
CA ALA A 30 -7.30 17.17 -0.15
C ALA A 30 -7.40 15.68 0.23
N LEU A 31 -7.62 15.36 1.50
CA LEU A 31 -7.82 13.97 1.96
C LEU A 31 -9.05 13.34 1.30
N THR A 32 -10.20 14.03 1.30
CA THR A 32 -11.42 13.54 0.65
C THR A 32 -11.19 13.23 -0.83
N LYS A 33 -10.50 14.10 -1.57
CA LYS A 33 -10.19 13.87 -3.00
C LYS A 33 -9.17 12.75 -3.20
N CYS A 34 -8.17 12.64 -2.33
CA CYS A 34 -7.19 11.55 -2.36
C CYS A 34 -7.86 10.18 -2.17
N ILE A 35 -8.82 10.06 -1.26
CA ILE A 35 -9.55 8.80 -1.07
C ILE A 35 -10.52 8.54 -2.24
N LEU A 36 -11.15 9.59 -2.79
CA LEU A 36 -12.02 9.48 -3.95
C LEU A 36 -11.27 8.99 -5.20
N PHE A 37 -9.99 9.36 -5.36
CA PHE A 37 -9.14 8.89 -6.46
C PHE A 37 -9.11 7.36 -6.55
N PHE A 38 -9.05 6.65 -5.42
CA PHE A 38 -9.08 5.18 -5.42
C PHE A 38 -10.35 4.61 -6.04
N GLU A 39 -11.51 5.25 -5.88
CA GLU A 39 -12.74 4.80 -6.56
C GLU A 39 -12.63 4.90 -8.08
N GLY A 40 -11.91 5.92 -8.56
CA GLY A 40 -11.58 6.11 -9.96
C GLY A 40 -10.64 5.04 -10.53
N GLN A 41 -9.91 4.31 -9.68
CA GLN A 41 -8.97 3.25 -10.09
C GLN A 41 -9.53 1.83 -9.97
N ARG A 42 -10.73 1.64 -9.42
CA ARG A 42 -11.28 0.28 -9.17
C ARG A 42 -11.44 -0.51 -10.47
N SER A 43 -10.97 -1.75 -10.50
CA SER A 43 -11.28 -2.75 -11.54
C SER A 43 -12.34 -3.73 -11.03
N GLY A 44 -13.07 -4.41 -11.92
CA GLY A 44 -14.09 -5.41 -11.56
C GLY A 44 -15.51 -4.87 -11.52
N TYR A 45 -16.37 -5.53 -10.75
CA TYR A 45 -17.76 -5.12 -10.53
C TYR A 45 -17.85 -4.00 -9.51
N LEU A 46 -18.17 -2.79 -9.95
CA LEU A 46 -18.29 -1.62 -9.08
C LEU A 46 -19.53 -1.70 -8.18
N PRO A 47 -19.42 -1.22 -6.93
CA PRO A 47 -20.55 -1.23 -6.01
C PRO A 47 -21.58 -0.16 -6.42
N LEU A 48 -22.87 -0.44 -6.16
CA LEU A 48 -23.97 0.45 -6.53
C LEU A 48 -23.89 1.83 -5.86
N ASP A 49 -23.22 1.93 -4.72
CA ASP A 49 -23.04 3.16 -3.94
C ASP A 49 -21.68 3.85 -4.21
N GLN A 50 -20.99 3.48 -5.30
CA GLN A 50 -19.78 4.21 -5.75
C GLN A 50 -20.10 5.68 -6.03
N ARG A 51 -19.18 6.58 -5.62
CA ARG A 51 -19.32 8.03 -5.78
C ARG A 51 -18.81 8.53 -7.14
N VAL A 52 -17.87 7.81 -7.74
CA VAL A 52 -17.32 8.10 -9.06
C VAL A 52 -18.23 7.51 -10.14
N ASP A 53 -19.11 8.34 -10.71
CA ASP A 53 -20.21 7.96 -11.60
C ASP A 53 -19.84 7.81 -13.08
N TRP A 54 -18.67 8.29 -13.48
CA TRP A 54 -18.14 8.15 -14.83
C TRP A 54 -17.38 6.83 -15.07
N ARG A 55 -17.17 6.02 -14.02
CA ARG A 55 -16.59 4.66 -14.09
C ARG A 55 -17.69 3.61 -14.17
N ALA A 56 -17.43 2.49 -14.86
CA ALA A 56 -18.32 1.34 -14.92
C ALA A 56 -17.55 0.02 -14.69
N ASN A 57 -18.30 -1.10 -14.72
CA ASN A 57 -17.74 -2.43 -14.56
C ASN A 57 -16.72 -2.74 -15.66
N SER A 58 -15.54 -3.24 -15.29
CA SER A 58 -14.43 -3.50 -16.22
C SER A 58 -13.60 -4.70 -15.77
N GLY A 59 -12.78 -5.28 -16.67
CA GLY A 59 -11.89 -6.39 -16.31
C GLY A 59 -12.62 -7.65 -15.80
N LEU A 60 -13.84 -7.90 -16.28
CA LEU A 60 -14.73 -8.94 -15.72
C LEU A 60 -14.29 -10.37 -16.03
N GLY A 61 -13.33 -10.54 -16.94
CA GLY A 61 -12.72 -11.83 -17.29
C GLY A 61 -11.37 -12.10 -16.62
N ASP A 62 -10.91 -11.22 -15.72
CA ASP A 62 -9.61 -11.35 -15.06
C ASP A 62 -9.47 -12.71 -14.35
N GLY A 63 -8.41 -13.45 -14.67
CA GLY A 63 -8.14 -14.79 -14.11
C GLY A 63 -8.70 -15.97 -14.91
N SER A 64 -9.56 -15.72 -15.91
CA SER A 64 -10.20 -16.77 -16.71
C SER A 64 -9.20 -17.65 -17.48
N ASP A 65 -8.07 -17.09 -17.92
CA ASP A 65 -6.96 -17.79 -18.57
C ASP A 65 -6.30 -18.85 -17.65
N ARG A 66 -6.52 -18.74 -16.34
CA ARG A 66 -6.02 -19.67 -15.33
C ARG A 66 -7.14 -20.36 -14.54
N GLY A 67 -8.40 -20.21 -14.96
CA GLY A 67 -9.55 -20.83 -14.30
C GLY A 67 -9.80 -20.33 -12.88
N VAL A 68 -9.44 -19.09 -12.57
CA VAL A 68 -9.66 -18.45 -11.25
C VAL A 68 -10.41 -17.13 -11.39
N ASP A 69 -10.94 -16.62 -10.29
CA ASP A 69 -11.46 -15.25 -10.25
C ASP A 69 -10.35 -14.30 -9.74
N LEU A 70 -9.89 -13.41 -10.62
CA LEU A 70 -9.00 -12.30 -10.26
C LEU A 70 -9.65 -10.95 -10.52
N THR A 71 -10.99 -10.87 -10.64
CA THR A 71 -11.71 -9.58 -10.74
C THR A 71 -11.55 -8.75 -9.46
N GLY A 72 -11.62 -7.42 -9.58
CA GLY A 72 -11.39 -6.50 -8.45
C GLY A 72 -10.00 -5.85 -8.50
N GLY A 73 -9.62 -5.24 -7.38
CA GLY A 73 -8.33 -4.56 -7.25
C GLY A 73 -8.33 -3.18 -7.91
N TYR A 74 -7.14 -2.59 -8.02
CA TYR A 74 -6.94 -1.27 -8.63
C TYR A 74 -6.14 -1.37 -9.92
N TYR A 75 -6.51 -0.59 -10.93
CA TYR A 75 -5.61 -0.27 -12.02
C TYR A 75 -4.47 0.61 -11.49
N ASP A 76 -3.27 0.36 -12.00
CA ASP A 76 -2.03 0.88 -11.42
C ASP A 76 -1.91 2.41 -11.55
N ALA A 77 -2.01 2.92 -12.77
CA ALA A 77 -1.82 4.34 -13.04
C ALA A 77 -2.88 4.89 -14.01
N GLY A 78 -2.46 5.34 -15.20
CA GLY A 78 -3.36 5.71 -16.30
C GLY A 78 -3.64 4.58 -17.28
N ASP A 79 -3.05 3.41 -17.01
CA ASP A 79 -3.20 2.17 -17.76
C ASP A 79 -4.25 1.26 -17.09
N ASN A 80 -4.55 0.09 -17.69
CA ASN A 80 -5.50 -0.86 -17.13
C ASN A 80 -4.84 -2.18 -16.68
N VAL A 81 -3.52 -2.16 -16.47
CA VAL A 81 -2.78 -3.27 -15.86
C VAL A 81 -2.95 -3.24 -14.34
N LYS A 82 -3.02 -4.42 -13.74
CA LYS A 82 -2.99 -4.60 -12.29
C LYS A 82 -1.61 -5.11 -11.90
N PHE A 83 -0.71 -4.21 -11.54
CA PHE A 83 0.60 -4.55 -10.98
C PHE A 83 0.48 -4.74 -9.47
N ASN A 84 0.70 -5.96 -8.99
CA ASN A 84 0.38 -6.26 -7.58
C ASN A 84 1.45 -5.75 -6.61
N PHE A 85 2.69 -5.55 -7.06
CA PHE A 85 3.75 -5.01 -6.21
C PHE A 85 3.45 -3.57 -5.72
N PRO A 86 3.23 -2.58 -6.61
CA PRO A 86 2.83 -1.23 -6.20
C PRO A 86 1.42 -1.19 -5.57
N MET A 87 0.50 -2.06 -5.98
CA MET A 87 -0.83 -2.15 -5.36
C MET A 87 -0.74 -2.61 -3.89
N ALA A 88 0.08 -3.61 -3.60
CA ALA A 88 0.32 -4.08 -2.24
C ALA A 88 0.95 -2.97 -1.40
N PHE A 89 2.00 -2.31 -1.91
CA PHE A 89 2.63 -1.16 -1.23
C PHE A 89 1.61 -0.05 -0.91
N THR A 90 0.82 0.34 -1.89
CA THR A 90 -0.21 1.37 -1.72
C THR A 90 -1.26 0.95 -0.70
N THR A 91 -1.62 -0.33 -0.65
CA THR A 91 -2.53 -0.89 0.35
C THR A 91 -1.91 -0.83 1.75
N THR A 92 -0.63 -1.19 1.89
CA THR A 92 0.12 -1.07 3.14
C THR A 92 0.15 0.38 3.63
N MET A 93 0.40 1.34 2.73
CA MET A 93 0.45 2.76 3.07
C MET A 93 -0.90 3.34 3.45
N LEU A 94 -1.97 2.97 2.73
CA LEU A 94 -3.34 3.34 3.11
C LEU A 94 -3.68 2.78 4.49
N ALA A 95 -3.40 1.50 4.74
CA ALA A 95 -3.64 0.89 6.03
C ALA A 95 -2.81 1.54 7.15
N TRP A 96 -1.53 1.82 6.90
CA TRP A 96 -0.64 2.49 7.84
C TRP A 96 -1.18 3.87 8.22
N SER A 97 -1.66 4.64 7.24
CA SER A 97 -2.25 5.97 7.49
C SER A 97 -3.43 5.91 8.47
N VAL A 98 -4.30 4.90 8.33
CA VAL A 98 -5.46 4.73 9.22
C VAL A 98 -5.02 4.22 10.60
N VAL A 99 -4.04 3.31 10.66
CA VAL A 99 -3.49 2.82 11.93
C VAL A 99 -2.85 3.94 12.76
N GLU A 100 -2.14 4.89 12.13
CA GLU A 100 -1.46 5.98 12.85
C GLU A 100 -2.36 7.19 13.09
N PHE A 101 -3.16 7.55 12.10
CA PHE A 101 -3.84 8.85 12.07
C PHE A 101 -5.36 8.74 11.98
N GLY A 102 -5.93 7.52 12.03
CA GLY A 102 -7.38 7.32 11.91
C GLY A 102 -8.19 8.09 12.96
N GLU A 103 -7.65 8.32 14.16
CA GLU A 103 -8.30 9.12 15.20
C GLU A 103 -8.33 10.63 14.89
N LEU A 104 -7.44 11.10 14.00
CA LEU A 104 -7.36 12.50 13.54
C LEU A 104 -8.15 12.73 12.24
N MET A 105 -8.53 11.66 11.53
CA MET A 105 -9.30 11.74 10.30
C MET A 105 -10.78 12.03 10.59
N PRO A 106 -11.48 12.79 9.71
CA PRO A 106 -12.93 12.88 9.78
C PRO A 106 -13.57 11.48 9.76
N PRO A 107 -14.62 11.20 10.57
CA PRO A 107 -15.21 9.85 10.65
C PRO A 107 -15.66 9.28 9.30
N ILE A 108 -16.13 10.13 8.39
CA ILE A 108 -16.51 9.72 7.04
C ILE A 108 -15.30 9.30 6.21
N GLU A 109 -14.14 9.95 6.37
CA GLU A 109 -12.92 9.57 5.65
C GLU A 109 -12.26 8.34 6.25
N VAL A 110 -12.39 8.10 7.56
CA VAL A 110 -12.05 6.78 8.13
C VAL A 110 -12.85 5.69 7.43
N ARG A 111 -14.18 5.87 7.31
CA ARG A 111 -15.04 4.91 6.61
C ARG A 111 -14.63 4.74 5.15
N ASN A 112 -14.40 5.82 4.41
CA ASN A 112 -14.01 5.74 3.00
C ASN A 112 -12.65 5.06 2.82
N SER A 113 -11.68 5.33 3.71
CA SER A 113 -10.39 4.65 3.73
C SER A 113 -10.53 3.15 4.00
N LEU A 114 -11.40 2.75 4.94
CA LEU A 114 -11.71 1.32 5.17
C LEU A 114 -12.28 0.67 3.90
N VAL A 115 -13.19 1.34 3.18
CA VAL A 115 -13.72 0.82 1.92
C VAL A 115 -12.62 0.70 0.85
N ALA A 116 -11.73 1.70 0.75
CA ALA A 116 -10.60 1.67 -0.19
C ALA A 116 -9.61 0.54 0.12
N ILE A 117 -9.26 0.34 1.39
CA ILE A 117 -8.39 -0.76 1.84
C ILE A 117 -9.06 -2.11 1.62
N LYS A 118 -10.37 -2.21 1.90
CA LYS A 118 -11.12 -3.45 1.69
C LYS A 118 -11.11 -3.87 0.22
N TRP A 119 -11.29 -2.92 -0.69
CA TRP A 119 -11.28 -3.18 -2.13
C TRP A 119 -9.97 -3.81 -2.61
N ALA A 120 -8.83 -3.29 -2.16
CA ALA A 120 -7.54 -3.88 -2.47
C ALA A 120 -7.35 -5.23 -1.80
N THR A 121 -7.65 -5.33 -0.50
CA THR A 121 -7.41 -6.58 0.25
C THR A 121 -8.32 -7.73 -0.18
N ASP A 122 -9.56 -7.47 -0.60
CA ASP A 122 -10.43 -8.48 -1.20
C ASP A 122 -9.80 -9.07 -2.46
N TYR A 123 -9.12 -8.25 -3.27
CA TYR A 123 -8.38 -8.71 -4.44
C TYR A 123 -7.07 -9.41 -4.07
N LEU A 124 -6.25 -8.83 -3.18
CA LEU A 124 -4.99 -9.45 -2.73
C LEU A 124 -5.22 -10.82 -2.08
N LEU A 125 -6.34 -11.03 -1.38
CA LEU A 125 -6.71 -12.35 -0.88
C LEU A 125 -6.93 -13.38 -2.01
N LYS A 126 -7.46 -12.95 -3.16
CA LYS A 126 -7.58 -13.83 -4.35
C LYS A 126 -6.22 -14.17 -4.93
N THR A 127 -5.26 -13.24 -4.92
CA THR A 127 -3.94 -13.45 -5.51
C THR A 127 -3.08 -14.46 -4.73
N VAL A 128 -3.33 -14.60 -3.42
CA VAL A 128 -2.64 -15.55 -2.52
C VAL A 128 -3.53 -16.72 -2.05
N ALA A 129 -4.68 -16.94 -2.71
CA ALA A 129 -5.64 -17.96 -2.28
C ALA A 129 -5.10 -19.41 -2.41
N ARG A 130 -4.03 -19.61 -3.18
CA ARG A 130 -3.38 -20.92 -3.36
C ARG A 130 -2.12 -21.03 -2.51
N PRO A 131 -1.87 -22.21 -1.89
CA PRO A 131 -0.64 -22.42 -1.15
C PRO A 131 0.56 -22.38 -2.09
N ASN A 132 1.66 -21.74 -1.64
CA ASN A 132 2.94 -21.69 -2.34
C ASN A 132 2.88 -21.13 -3.77
N GLY A 133 1.95 -20.21 -4.04
CA GLY A 133 1.90 -19.48 -5.30
C GLY A 133 1.20 -18.14 -5.13
N ILE A 134 1.58 -17.18 -5.96
CA ILE A 134 1.07 -15.82 -5.93
C ILE A 134 0.82 -15.31 -7.35
N TYR A 135 -0.35 -14.74 -7.58
CA TYR A 135 -0.59 -13.94 -8.77
C TYR A 135 0.03 -12.56 -8.58
N VAL A 136 0.91 -12.16 -9.50
CA VAL A 136 1.71 -10.92 -9.39
C VAL A 136 1.20 -9.83 -10.32
N GLN A 137 0.45 -10.19 -11.37
CA GLN A 137 -0.05 -9.24 -12.34
C GLN A 137 -1.24 -9.77 -13.15
N VAL A 138 -2.14 -8.87 -13.55
CA VAL A 138 -3.17 -9.14 -14.55
C VAL A 138 -3.16 -8.04 -15.61
N GLY A 139 -2.99 -8.42 -16.88
CA GLY A 139 -2.82 -7.49 -18.00
C GLY A 139 -1.46 -7.65 -18.67
N ASP A 140 -1.44 -7.83 -19.99
CA ASP A 140 -0.21 -7.70 -20.78
C ASP A 140 0.07 -6.20 -21.00
N PRO A 141 1.15 -5.66 -20.42
CA PRO A 141 1.35 -4.22 -20.34
C PRO A 141 1.69 -3.61 -21.70
N ILE A 142 2.32 -4.38 -22.59
CA ILE A 142 2.66 -3.89 -23.92
C ILE A 142 1.39 -3.69 -24.75
N SER A 143 0.47 -4.66 -24.74
CA SER A 143 -0.80 -4.52 -25.44
C SER A 143 -1.68 -3.42 -24.82
N ASP A 144 -1.71 -3.33 -23.50
CA ASP A 144 -2.47 -2.33 -22.75
C ASP A 144 -1.98 -0.91 -23.06
N HIS A 145 -0.67 -0.66 -22.97
CA HIS A 145 -0.09 0.67 -23.18
C HIS A 145 -0.09 1.13 -24.63
N ASN A 146 -0.24 0.20 -25.58
CA ASN A 146 -0.43 0.55 -26.99
C ASN A 146 -1.89 0.93 -27.32
N CYS A 147 -2.82 0.72 -26.39
CA CYS A 147 -4.23 1.05 -26.56
C CYS A 147 -4.63 2.23 -25.66
N TRP A 148 -5.30 3.24 -26.23
CA TRP A 148 -5.88 4.33 -25.44
C TRP A 148 -7.40 4.15 -25.40
N GLU A 149 -7.89 3.51 -24.35
CA GLU A 149 -9.29 3.13 -24.24
C GLU A 149 -9.82 3.22 -22.81
N ARG A 150 -11.14 3.22 -22.69
CA ARG A 150 -11.80 3.12 -21.39
C ARG A 150 -11.63 1.70 -20.85
N PRO A 151 -11.43 1.49 -19.54
CA PRO A 151 -11.34 0.14 -18.96
C PRO A 151 -12.57 -0.72 -19.27
N GLU A 152 -13.73 -0.10 -19.44
CA GLU A 152 -15.00 -0.76 -19.76
C GLU A 152 -15.08 -1.31 -21.20
N ASP A 153 -14.24 -0.79 -22.12
CA ASP A 153 -14.21 -1.19 -23.53
C ASP A 153 -13.03 -2.11 -23.88
N MET A 154 -12.17 -2.44 -22.91
CA MET A 154 -10.92 -3.17 -23.16
C MET A 154 -11.09 -4.44 -23.97
N ASP A 155 -10.33 -4.53 -25.07
CA ASP A 155 -10.18 -5.73 -25.88
C ASP A 155 -8.75 -6.30 -25.89
N THR A 156 -7.84 -5.67 -25.13
CA THR A 156 -6.44 -6.09 -24.95
C THR A 156 -6.31 -7.40 -24.17
N LYS A 157 -5.14 -8.05 -24.29
CA LYS A 157 -4.91 -9.35 -23.64
C LYS A 157 -4.70 -9.17 -22.13
N ARG A 158 -5.61 -9.73 -21.33
CA ARG A 158 -5.55 -9.65 -19.86
C ARG A 158 -4.90 -10.89 -19.20
N THR A 159 -3.66 -11.18 -19.59
CA THR A 159 -2.88 -12.34 -19.09
C THR A 159 -2.74 -12.31 -17.57
N SER A 160 -2.97 -13.44 -16.91
CA SER A 160 -2.68 -13.60 -15.47
C SER A 160 -1.27 -14.17 -15.27
N TYR A 161 -0.38 -13.37 -14.68
CA TYR A 161 0.98 -13.78 -14.34
C TYR A 161 1.01 -14.32 -12.92
N VAL A 162 1.66 -15.47 -12.76
CA VAL A 162 1.73 -16.21 -11.49
C VAL A 162 3.16 -16.69 -11.29
N VAL A 163 3.59 -16.66 -10.03
CA VAL A 163 4.79 -17.34 -9.57
C VAL A 163 4.38 -18.44 -8.61
N ASP A 164 4.80 -19.67 -8.90
CA ASP A 164 4.58 -20.83 -8.05
C ASP A 164 5.94 -21.33 -7.53
N ALA A 165 5.94 -21.88 -6.31
CA ALA A 165 7.11 -22.58 -5.79
C ALA A 165 7.59 -23.68 -6.77
N PRO A 166 8.92 -23.87 -6.93
CA PRO A 166 9.99 -23.31 -6.12
C PRO A 166 10.51 -21.94 -6.60
N ASN A 167 9.86 -21.31 -7.59
CA ASN A 167 10.31 -20.00 -8.07
C ASN A 167 10.03 -18.93 -6.99
N PRO A 168 10.97 -18.01 -6.76
CA PRO A 168 10.84 -16.99 -5.72
C PRO A 168 10.01 -15.78 -6.17
N ALA A 169 9.40 -15.10 -5.20
CA ALA A 169 8.69 -13.83 -5.36
C ALA A 169 8.62 -13.09 -4.01
N SER A 170 9.77 -13.03 -3.31
CA SER A 170 9.86 -12.57 -1.92
C SER A 170 9.46 -11.12 -1.74
N ASP A 171 9.75 -10.30 -2.74
CA ASP A 171 9.36 -8.91 -2.85
C ASP A 171 7.82 -8.75 -2.82
N VAL A 172 7.15 -9.17 -3.89
CA VAL A 172 5.69 -9.02 -4.04
C VAL A 172 4.95 -9.77 -2.94
N ALA A 173 5.41 -10.96 -2.54
CA ALA A 173 4.81 -11.72 -1.45
C ALA A 173 5.04 -11.06 -0.08
N GLY A 174 6.23 -10.51 0.18
CA GLY A 174 6.56 -9.79 1.41
C GLY A 174 5.73 -8.51 1.56
N GLU A 175 5.60 -7.73 0.49
CA GLU A 175 4.75 -6.53 0.49
C GLU A 175 3.27 -6.88 0.57
N THR A 176 2.81 -7.96 -0.09
CA THR A 176 1.43 -8.44 0.06
C THR A 176 1.15 -8.88 1.50
N ALA A 177 2.10 -9.55 2.15
CA ALA A 177 2.00 -9.91 3.55
C ALA A 177 1.93 -8.66 4.46
N ALA A 178 2.75 -7.64 4.20
CA ALA A 178 2.69 -6.36 4.89
C ALA A 178 1.32 -5.69 4.75
N ALA A 179 0.78 -5.63 3.52
CA ALA A 179 -0.51 -5.04 3.21
C ALA A 179 -1.65 -5.71 3.98
N LEU A 180 -1.70 -7.05 3.96
CA LEU A 180 -2.71 -7.83 4.66
C LEU A 180 -2.56 -7.71 6.18
N ALA A 181 -1.32 -7.74 6.71
CA ALA A 181 -1.06 -7.58 8.13
C ALA A 181 -1.46 -6.19 8.65
N ALA A 182 -1.04 -5.11 7.98
CA ALA A 182 -1.42 -3.74 8.32
C ALA A 182 -2.94 -3.55 8.27
N SER A 183 -3.58 -4.05 7.20
CA SER A 183 -5.03 -3.97 7.03
C SER A 183 -5.79 -4.74 8.11
N SER A 184 -5.26 -5.89 8.57
CA SER A 184 -5.89 -6.64 9.67
C SER A 184 -6.03 -5.80 10.96
N MET A 185 -5.10 -4.88 11.21
CA MET A 185 -5.16 -3.96 12.34
C MET A 185 -6.28 -2.93 12.17
N VAL A 186 -6.42 -2.39 10.95
CA VAL A 186 -7.48 -1.42 10.58
C VAL A 186 -8.87 -2.03 10.81
N PHE A 187 -9.09 -3.26 10.35
CA PHE A 187 -10.39 -3.92 10.48
C PHE A 187 -10.65 -4.54 11.84
N ARG A 188 -9.65 -4.65 12.72
CA ARG A 188 -9.76 -5.42 13.97
C ARG A 188 -10.98 -5.06 14.84
N LYS A 189 -11.37 -3.78 14.87
CA LYS A 189 -12.56 -3.32 15.62
C LYS A 189 -13.85 -3.41 14.81
N ALA A 190 -13.80 -3.12 13.50
CA ALA A 190 -14.98 -3.01 12.65
C ALA A 190 -15.48 -4.36 12.12
N ASP A 191 -14.55 -5.26 11.79
CA ASP A 191 -14.81 -6.62 11.30
C ASP A 191 -13.70 -7.58 11.76
N PRO A 192 -13.82 -8.14 12.98
CA PRO A 192 -12.82 -9.05 13.54
C PRO A 192 -12.60 -10.32 12.69
N GLY A 193 -13.66 -10.84 12.06
CA GLY A 193 -13.58 -12.06 11.25
C GLY A 193 -12.81 -11.84 9.95
N TYR A 194 -13.04 -10.69 9.30
CA TYR A 194 -12.24 -10.28 8.16
C TYR A 194 -10.78 -9.99 8.57
N ALA A 195 -10.57 -9.30 9.69
CA ALA A 195 -9.24 -9.07 10.23
C ALA A 195 -8.44 -10.37 10.48
N ASP A 196 -9.09 -11.43 11.00
CA ASP A 196 -8.45 -12.74 11.18
C ASP A 196 -8.15 -13.43 9.85
N THR A 197 -9.00 -13.24 8.84
CA THR A 197 -8.77 -13.77 7.49
C THR A 197 -7.56 -13.08 6.86
N LEU A 198 -7.46 -11.76 6.96
CA LEU A 198 -6.32 -11.00 6.49
C LEU A 198 -5.03 -11.43 7.19
N LEU A 199 -5.04 -11.49 8.52
CA LEU A 199 -3.84 -11.82 9.29
C LEU A 199 -3.35 -13.26 9.03
N ARG A 200 -4.26 -14.23 8.89
CA ARG A 200 -3.90 -15.61 8.56
C ARG A 200 -3.21 -15.69 7.20
N ASN A 201 -3.78 -15.03 6.19
CA ASN A 201 -3.19 -15.02 4.85
C ASN A 201 -1.87 -14.25 4.83
N ALA A 202 -1.74 -13.14 5.58
CA ALA A 202 -0.48 -12.42 5.72
C ALA A 202 0.65 -13.34 6.22
N ILE A 203 0.38 -14.15 7.25
CA ILE A 203 1.34 -15.09 7.82
C ILE A 203 1.76 -16.15 6.78
N THR A 204 0.80 -16.76 6.07
CA THR A 204 1.12 -17.80 5.07
C THR A 204 1.84 -17.24 3.85
N THR A 205 1.48 -16.03 3.41
CA THR A 205 2.16 -15.35 2.30
C THR A 205 3.59 -14.99 2.68
N PHE A 206 3.83 -14.50 3.90
CA PHE A 206 5.18 -14.24 4.38
C PHE A 206 6.04 -15.50 4.47
N GLN A 207 5.45 -16.62 4.91
CA GLN A 207 6.15 -17.91 4.91
C GLN A 207 6.59 -18.34 3.50
N TYR A 208 5.73 -18.14 2.50
CA TYR A 208 6.13 -18.38 1.10
C TYR A 208 7.28 -17.45 0.67
N ALA A 209 7.17 -16.15 0.97
CA ALA A 209 8.21 -15.15 0.66
C ALA A 209 9.58 -15.52 1.27
N ASP A 210 9.59 -15.96 2.52
CA ASP A 210 10.83 -16.28 3.25
C ASP A 210 11.41 -17.66 2.90
N ASN A 211 10.57 -18.64 2.57
CA ASN A 211 11.01 -20.00 2.21
C ASN A 211 11.58 -20.09 0.78
N TYR A 212 11.13 -19.22 -0.14
CA TYR A 212 11.57 -19.19 -1.54
C TYR A 212 12.12 -17.79 -1.86
N ARG A 213 13.38 -17.56 -1.47
CA ARG A 213 14.01 -16.24 -1.51
C ARG A 213 14.47 -15.81 -2.90
N GLY A 214 14.06 -14.62 -3.32
CA GLY A 214 14.45 -14.01 -4.61
C GLY A 214 13.40 -13.05 -5.16
N ALA A 215 13.83 -12.22 -6.11
CA ALA A 215 12.98 -11.26 -6.81
C ALA A 215 11.95 -11.94 -7.71
N TYR A 216 10.71 -11.47 -7.75
CA TYR A 216 9.72 -12.00 -8.69
C TYR A 216 10.12 -11.70 -10.15
N SER A 217 10.75 -10.55 -10.40
CA SER A 217 11.13 -10.10 -11.75
C SER A 217 12.31 -10.85 -12.35
N ASP A 218 12.99 -11.70 -11.57
CA ASP A 218 14.02 -12.62 -12.07
C ASP A 218 13.41 -13.87 -12.72
N ASN A 219 12.14 -14.19 -12.43
CA ASN A 219 11.45 -15.29 -13.06
C ASN A 219 11.11 -14.95 -14.52
N SER A 220 11.65 -15.74 -15.46
CA SER A 220 11.47 -15.55 -16.90
C SER A 220 10.00 -15.56 -17.36
N ASP A 221 9.13 -16.27 -16.67
CA ASP A 221 7.72 -16.41 -17.03
C ASP A 221 6.89 -15.15 -16.71
N VAL A 222 7.38 -14.30 -15.80
CA VAL A 222 6.72 -13.05 -15.41
C VAL A 222 7.51 -11.81 -15.80
N ARG A 223 8.82 -11.93 -16.00
CA ARG A 223 9.72 -10.81 -16.30
C ARG A 223 9.26 -9.93 -17.46
N GLN A 224 8.71 -10.51 -18.52
CA GLN A 224 8.23 -9.74 -19.68
C GLN A 224 7.01 -8.86 -19.33
N GLY A 225 6.18 -9.29 -18.37
CA GLY A 225 5.06 -8.50 -17.85
C GLY A 225 5.50 -7.48 -16.80
N ALA A 226 6.45 -7.86 -15.95
CA ALA A 226 6.93 -7.03 -14.85
C ALA A 226 7.89 -5.91 -15.30
N CYS A 227 8.87 -6.24 -16.14
CA CYS A 227 9.93 -5.35 -16.56
C CYS A 227 9.70 -4.80 -17.97
N PRO A 228 9.94 -3.49 -18.21
CA PRO A 228 10.66 -2.54 -17.35
C PRO A 228 9.78 -1.72 -16.38
N PHE A 229 8.55 -2.15 -16.09
CA PHE A 229 7.56 -1.34 -15.35
C PHE A 229 7.82 -1.31 -13.85
N TYR A 230 7.76 -2.47 -13.20
CA TYR A 230 7.95 -2.65 -11.75
C TYR A 230 8.91 -3.80 -11.48
N CYS A 231 10.14 -3.70 -11.98
CA CYS A 231 11.20 -4.65 -11.62
C CYS A 231 11.60 -4.46 -10.16
N ASP A 232 12.10 -5.51 -9.53
CA ASP A 232 12.89 -5.39 -8.31
C ASP A 232 14.26 -4.78 -8.64
N PHE A 233 14.53 -3.56 -8.18
CA PHE A 233 15.83 -2.89 -8.38
C PHE A 233 16.66 -2.86 -7.09
N ASP A 234 16.00 -2.65 -5.95
CA ASP A 234 16.63 -2.54 -4.64
C ASP A 234 16.83 -3.89 -3.92
N GLY A 235 16.13 -4.93 -4.37
CA GLY A 235 16.22 -6.31 -3.88
C GLY A 235 15.13 -6.64 -2.87
N TYR A 236 14.55 -7.84 -2.94
CA TYR A 236 13.51 -8.34 -2.02
C TYR A 236 13.79 -8.30 -0.49
N GLN A 237 15.00 -7.96 -0.06
CA GLN A 237 15.46 -8.06 1.31
C GLN A 237 14.70 -7.14 2.27
N ASP A 238 14.42 -5.90 1.85
CA ASP A 238 13.66 -4.94 2.65
C ASP A 238 12.19 -5.36 2.79
N GLU A 239 11.57 -6.00 1.79
CA GLU A 239 10.20 -6.54 1.91
C GLU A 239 10.12 -7.63 2.98
N LEU A 240 11.14 -8.47 3.11
CA LEU A 240 11.16 -9.49 4.16
C LEU A 240 11.24 -8.85 5.55
N LEU A 241 12.05 -7.81 5.71
CA LEU A 241 12.13 -7.07 6.97
C LEU A 241 10.85 -6.27 7.25
N TRP A 242 10.29 -5.63 6.23
CA TRP A 242 9.06 -4.85 6.26
C TRP A 242 7.82 -5.70 6.58
N GLY A 243 7.65 -6.81 5.88
CA GLY A 243 6.61 -7.80 6.13
C GLY A 243 6.70 -8.37 7.55
N ALA A 244 7.90 -8.72 8.02
CA ALA A 244 8.11 -9.15 9.40
C ALA A 244 7.76 -8.06 10.42
N ALA A 245 8.11 -6.79 10.15
CA ALA A 245 7.77 -5.67 11.04
C ALA A 245 6.26 -5.47 11.17
N TRP A 246 5.53 -5.54 10.07
CA TRP A 246 4.07 -5.47 10.09
C TRP A 246 3.42 -6.67 10.77
N LEU A 247 3.92 -7.88 10.52
CA LEU A 247 3.46 -9.08 11.22
C LEU A 247 3.73 -9.00 12.72
N ARG A 248 4.91 -8.53 13.15
CA ARG A 248 5.20 -8.29 14.56
C ARG A 248 4.21 -7.31 15.18
N ARG A 249 3.88 -6.24 14.45
CA ARG A 249 2.95 -5.21 14.93
C ARG A 249 1.52 -5.73 15.04
N ALA A 250 1.05 -6.49 14.05
CA ALA A 250 -0.31 -7.02 14.01
C ALA A 250 -0.53 -8.20 14.99
N THR A 251 0.46 -9.08 15.14
CA THR A 251 0.36 -10.31 15.95
C THR A 251 0.84 -10.14 17.40
N GLN A 252 1.68 -9.13 17.65
CA GLN A 252 2.48 -9.01 18.87
C GLN A 252 3.43 -10.19 19.15
N ASN A 253 3.67 -11.06 18.16
CA ASN A 253 4.50 -12.24 18.32
C ASN A 253 6.00 -11.92 18.13
N ASP A 254 6.80 -12.10 19.17
CA ASP A 254 8.23 -11.80 19.17
C ASP A 254 9.07 -12.68 18.23
N THR A 255 8.53 -13.76 17.67
CA THR A 255 9.23 -14.51 16.60
C THR A 255 9.59 -13.61 15.42
N TYR A 256 8.73 -12.64 15.07
CA TYR A 256 9.00 -11.69 13.99
C TYR A 256 10.02 -10.61 14.40
N LEU A 257 10.06 -10.21 15.67
CA LEU A 257 11.10 -9.33 16.17
C LEU A 257 12.47 -10.02 16.12
N ASN A 258 12.52 -11.28 16.55
CA ASN A 258 13.73 -12.10 16.48
C ASN A 258 14.17 -12.34 15.03
N TYR A 259 13.22 -12.52 14.11
CA TYR A 259 13.49 -12.60 12.68
C TYR A 259 14.19 -11.33 12.18
N ILE A 260 13.63 -10.15 12.47
CA ILE A 260 14.24 -8.86 12.08
C ILE A 260 15.64 -8.74 12.66
N GLN A 261 15.82 -8.99 13.96
CA GLN A 261 17.13 -8.88 14.61
C GLN A 261 18.17 -9.86 14.05
N SER A 262 17.76 -11.09 13.71
CA SER A 262 18.66 -12.12 13.20
C SER A 262 19.02 -11.90 11.73
N ASN A 263 18.14 -11.25 10.97
CA ASN A 263 18.34 -11.06 9.53
C ASN A 263 18.72 -9.61 9.16
N ALA A 264 18.63 -8.63 10.06
CA ALA A 264 18.81 -7.20 9.78
C ALA A 264 20.08 -6.91 8.98
N HIS A 265 21.25 -7.34 9.46
CA HIS A 265 22.51 -7.10 8.76
C HIS A 265 22.59 -7.86 7.42
N THR A 266 22.07 -9.09 7.36
CA THR A 266 22.12 -9.92 6.14
C THR A 266 21.16 -9.44 5.05
N LEU A 267 20.05 -8.81 5.46
CA LEU A 267 19.03 -8.24 4.59
C LEU A 267 19.17 -6.72 4.45
N GLY A 268 20.37 -6.17 4.66
CA GLY A 268 20.67 -4.78 4.32
C GLY A 268 19.98 -3.73 5.20
N ALA A 269 19.55 -4.03 6.42
CA ALA A 269 18.86 -3.04 7.27
C ALA A 269 19.70 -1.76 7.55
N ASP A 270 21.02 -1.85 7.44
CA ASP A 270 21.96 -0.74 7.59
C ASP A 270 22.17 0.05 6.28
N ASP A 271 21.57 -0.39 5.17
CA ASP A 271 21.64 0.28 3.88
C ASP A 271 20.85 1.60 3.97
N ASN A 272 21.58 2.69 3.79
CA ASN A 272 21.05 4.04 3.98
C ASN A 272 20.58 4.60 2.64
N ILE A 273 19.42 4.13 2.20
CA ILE A 273 18.77 4.59 0.97
C ILE A 273 17.78 5.68 1.35
N ASN A 274 17.98 6.89 0.79
CA ASN A 274 17.14 8.07 1.07
C ASN A 274 15.79 8.05 0.31
N GLU A 275 15.30 6.87 -0.03
CA GLU A 275 14.07 6.66 -0.80
C GLU A 275 13.12 5.73 -0.03
N PHE A 276 11.83 6.03 -0.13
CA PHE A 276 10.77 5.19 0.39
C PHE A 276 9.64 5.16 -0.64
N GLY A 277 9.37 3.98 -1.15
CA GLY A 277 8.46 3.79 -2.27
C GLY A 277 8.07 2.32 -2.42
N TRP A 278 7.47 2.01 -3.56
CA TRP A 278 7.02 0.66 -3.85
C TRP A 278 8.18 -0.35 -3.91
N ASP A 279 9.37 0.08 -4.36
CA ASP A 279 10.57 -0.76 -4.46
C ASP A 279 11.44 -0.72 -3.20
N ASN A 280 11.45 0.39 -2.43
CA ASN A 280 12.30 0.53 -1.24
C ASN A 280 11.52 0.83 0.05
N LYS A 281 11.70 0.00 1.08
CA LYS A 281 11.00 0.05 2.37
C LYS A 281 11.92 0.38 3.55
N HIS A 282 13.22 0.61 3.35
CA HIS A 282 14.19 0.84 4.44
C HIS A 282 13.79 2.02 5.36
N ALA A 283 13.43 3.17 4.80
CA ALA A 283 13.05 4.32 5.64
C ALA A 283 11.77 4.04 6.46
N GLY A 284 10.78 3.38 5.86
CA GLY A 284 9.55 2.96 6.52
C GLY A 284 9.81 1.94 7.63
N LEU A 285 10.66 0.95 7.36
CA LEU A 285 11.11 -0.05 8.32
C LEU A 285 11.77 0.59 9.55
N ASN A 286 12.69 1.55 9.34
CA ASN A 286 13.35 2.27 10.42
C ASN A 286 12.34 3.01 11.32
N VAL A 287 11.31 3.63 10.74
CA VAL A 287 10.23 4.26 11.51
C VAL A 287 9.41 3.23 12.29
N LEU A 288 9.05 2.08 11.70
CA LEU A 288 8.27 1.05 12.38
C LEU A 288 9.05 0.40 13.54
N VAL A 289 10.30 0.01 13.30
CA VAL A 289 11.12 -0.69 14.30
C VAL A 289 11.54 0.24 15.43
N SER A 290 11.79 1.53 15.16
CA SER A 290 12.11 2.51 16.21
C SER A 290 10.98 2.68 17.23
N LYS A 291 9.70 2.60 16.80
CA LYS A 291 8.55 2.63 17.72
C LYS A 291 8.54 1.44 18.68
N VAL A 292 8.92 0.25 18.21
CA VAL A 292 9.03 -0.95 19.05
C VAL A 292 10.16 -0.79 20.07
N ARG A 293 11.31 -0.24 19.65
CA ARG A 293 12.47 -0.01 20.52
C ARG A 293 12.22 1.09 21.56
N ILE A 294 11.48 2.15 21.20
CA ILE A 294 11.08 3.22 22.14
C ILE A 294 10.11 2.68 23.20
N LEU A 295 9.14 1.82 22.83
CA LEU A 295 8.32 1.12 23.81
C LEU A 295 9.17 0.23 24.74
N PHE A 296 10.20 -0.44 24.21
CA PHE A 296 11.11 -1.23 25.04
C PHE A 296 11.95 -0.38 26.00
N ILE A 297 12.42 0.80 25.58
CA ILE A 297 13.21 1.74 26.41
C ILE A 297 12.34 2.45 27.46
N ILE A 298 11.10 2.83 27.10
CA ILE A 298 10.18 3.51 28.04
C ILE A 298 9.67 2.53 29.11
N PHE A 299 9.45 1.25 28.78
CA PHE A 299 9.02 0.23 29.74
C PHE A 299 10.18 -0.52 30.43
N ASN A 300 11.41 -0.48 29.90
CA ASN A 300 12.64 -0.91 30.59
C ASN A 300 13.57 0.28 30.86
N LEU A 301 13.08 1.27 31.59
CA LEU A 301 13.97 2.12 32.40
C LEU A 301 14.52 1.24 33.52
N HIS A 302 15.52 0.41 33.22
CA HIS A 302 16.60 -0.11 34.08
C HIS A 302 17.51 -0.97 33.17
N LEU A 303 18.79 -0.57 33.03
CA LEU A 303 19.87 -1.09 32.16
C LEU A 303 19.90 -0.40 30.78
N PHE A 304 20.80 0.53 30.45
CA PHE A 304 22.15 0.85 30.92
C PHE A 304 22.32 2.34 31.24
#